data_AF-A0A2S2NBA7-F1
#
_entry.id   AF-A0A2S2NBA7-F1
#
_cell.length_a   1.000
_cell.length_b   1.000
_cell.length_c   1.000
_cell.angle_alpha   90.00
_cell.angle_beta   90.00
_cell.angle_gamma   90.00
#
_symmetry.space_group_name_H-M   'P 1'
#
loop_
_entity.id
_entity.type
_entity.pdbx_description
1 polymer ?
#
loop_
_entity_poly.entity_id
_entity_poly.type
_entity_poly.pdbx_seq_one_letter_code
_entity_poly.pdbx_strand_id
1 'polypeptide(L)'
;EKNKKKIEASDKNIVVTMDLESVLLCPNTLASSMFYKQKLQVHNFTIYNLGDKSVTLYVWHEANGGVTANEFISCIVDFIMNLNQDAERVTLISDGCNYQNRNKSLASALRLVSKEKNVDIEQLFLCKGHTMMEVDSVHSTLEHYFKPPLYSPSDYITRMRMA
;
A
#
# COMPACT_ATOMS: atom_id res chain seq x y z
N GLU A 1 0.17 -19.01 9.14
CA GLU A 1 -1.07 -18.26 9.48
C GLU A 1 -1.64 -17.52 8.28
N LYS A 2 -0.82 -16.75 7.52
CA LYS A 2 -1.21 -16.11 6.25
C LYS A 2 -2.05 -17.01 5.30
N ASN A 3 -1.58 -18.22 5.00
CA ASN A 3 -2.31 -19.14 4.12
C ASN A 3 -3.67 -19.59 4.69
N LYS A 4 -3.83 -19.64 6.02
CA LYS A 4 -5.12 -19.96 6.66
C LYS A 4 -6.08 -18.78 6.52
N LYS A 5 -5.62 -17.57 6.82
CA LYS A 5 -6.38 -16.32 6.64
C LYS A 5 -6.79 -16.10 5.19
N LYS A 6 -5.92 -16.44 4.24
CA LYS A 6 -6.25 -16.41 2.81
C LYS A 6 -7.43 -17.32 2.43
N ILE A 7 -7.56 -18.48 3.08
CA ILE A 7 -8.69 -19.40 2.88
C ILE A 7 -9.97 -18.87 3.54
N GLU A 8 -9.84 -18.08 4.60
CA GLU A 8 -10.96 -17.44 5.31
C GLU A 8 -11.50 -16.19 4.61
N ALA A 9 -10.84 -15.74 3.53
CA ALA A 9 -11.25 -14.57 2.78
C ALA A 9 -12.63 -14.79 2.14
N SER A 10 -13.56 -13.89 2.44
CA SER A 10 -14.94 -13.87 1.93
C SER A 10 -15.43 -12.42 1.89
N ASP A 11 -16.62 -12.18 1.35
CA ASP A 11 -17.19 -10.83 1.28
C ASP A 11 -17.31 -10.15 2.67
N LYS A 12 -17.43 -10.96 3.74
CA LYS A 12 -17.48 -10.51 5.13
C LYS A 12 -16.11 -10.44 5.82
N ASN A 13 -15.17 -11.28 5.38
CA ASN A 13 -13.82 -11.36 5.95
C ASN A 13 -12.81 -10.86 4.93
N ILE A 14 -12.50 -9.57 5.04
CA ILE A 14 -11.55 -8.92 4.15
C ILE A 14 -10.13 -9.19 4.66
N VAL A 15 -9.29 -9.77 3.80
CA VAL A 15 -7.90 -10.06 4.14
C VAL A 15 -7.02 -9.36 3.12
N VAL A 16 -6.21 -8.42 3.58
CA VAL A 16 -5.36 -7.60 2.72
C VAL A 16 -3.90 -7.74 3.07
N THR A 17 -3.03 -7.65 2.06
CA THR A 17 -1.60 -7.44 2.24
C THR A 17 -1.23 -6.03 1.83
N MET A 18 -0.44 -5.35 2.65
CA MET A 18 -0.03 -3.97 2.41
C MET A 18 1.48 -3.82 2.43
N ASP A 19 2.00 -3.05 1.48
CA ASP A 19 3.42 -2.74 1.40
C ASP A 19 3.69 -1.43 0.65
N LEU A 20 4.86 -0.85 0.89
CA LEU A 20 5.35 0.34 0.19
C LEU A 20 6.32 -0.08 -0.92
N GLU A 21 6.04 0.33 -2.15
CA GLU A 21 6.93 0.10 -3.29
C GLU A 21 8.28 0.84 -3.11
N SER A 22 9.31 0.38 -3.83
CA SER A 22 10.57 1.09 -3.92
C SER A 22 10.37 2.55 -4.37
N VAL A 23 11.22 3.47 -3.89
CA VAL A 23 11.07 4.91 -4.18
C VAL A 23 11.19 5.16 -5.68
N LEU A 24 10.12 5.68 -6.27
CA LEU A 24 10.06 6.06 -7.67
C LEU A 24 10.65 7.47 -7.83
N LEU A 25 11.46 7.68 -8.86
CA LEU A 25 12.13 8.97 -9.11
C LEU A 25 11.58 9.65 -10.36
N CYS A 26 11.17 10.91 -10.24
CA CYS A 26 10.62 11.70 -11.34
C CYS A 26 11.42 13.01 -11.52
N PRO A 27 11.78 13.41 -12.75
CA PRO A 27 11.56 12.72 -14.01
C PRO A 27 12.55 11.55 -14.22
N ASN A 28 12.07 10.50 -14.87
CA ASN A 28 12.86 9.34 -15.27
C ASN A 28 13.07 9.34 -16.79
N THR A 29 14.28 9.67 -17.23
CA THR A 29 14.63 9.77 -18.65
C THR A 29 15.99 9.12 -18.91
N LEU A 30 16.26 8.73 -20.16
CA LEU A 30 17.54 8.14 -20.58
C LEU A 30 18.67 9.18 -20.76
N ALA A 31 18.40 10.46 -20.47
CA ALA A 31 19.39 11.53 -20.61
C ALA A 31 20.44 11.44 -19.49
N SER A 32 21.71 11.34 -19.87
CA SER A 32 22.84 11.26 -18.93
C SER A 32 22.93 12.47 -18.00
N SER A 33 22.48 13.64 -18.45
CA SER A 33 22.44 14.87 -17.64
C SER A 33 21.50 14.78 -16.44
N MET A 34 20.49 13.88 -16.45
CA MET A 34 19.60 13.69 -15.31
C MET A 34 20.23 12.92 -14.16
N PHE A 35 21.40 12.29 -14.33
CA PHE A 35 22.12 11.65 -13.24
C PHE A 35 22.55 12.65 -12.16
N TYR A 36 22.87 13.88 -12.56
CA TYR A 36 23.39 14.92 -11.67
C TYR A 36 22.32 15.85 -11.10
N LYS A 37 21.06 15.67 -11.49
CA LYS A 37 19.96 16.51 -11.02
C LYS A 37 19.18 15.82 -9.91
N GLN A 38 18.73 16.62 -8.93
CA GLN A 38 17.80 16.14 -7.92
C GLN A 38 16.48 15.76 -8.60
N LYS A 39 16.00 14.56 -8.28
CA LYS A 39 14.74 14.02 -8.78
C LYS A 39 13.71 14.04 -7.67
N LEU A 40 12.49 14.35 -8.03
CA LEU A 40 11.33 14.29 -7.15
C LEU A 40 11.09 12.84 -6.73
N GLN A 41 10.89 12.62 -5.44
CA GLN A 41 10.52 11.31 -4.91
C GLN A 41 9.00 11.11 -5.00
N VAL A 42 8.61 9.97 -5.55
CA VAL A 42 7.22 9.51 -5.65
C VAL A 42 7.11 8.19 -4.89
N HIS A 43 6.07 8.10 -4.06
CA HIS A 43 5.79 6.96 -3.20
C HIS A 43 4.49 6.32 -3.65
N ASN A 44 4.46 4.98 -3.63
CA ASN A 44 3.29 4.19 -3.93
C ASN A 44 3.06 3.17 -2.80
N PHE A 45 2.04 3.43 -1.98
CA PHE A 45 1.59 2.48 -0.97
C PHE A 45 0.45 1.63 -1.54
N THR A 46 0.66 0.33 -1.56
CA THR A 46 -0.25 -0.62 -2.22
C THR A 46 -0.95 -1.47 -1.18
N ILE A 47 -2.28 -1.58 -1.30
CA ILE A 47 -3.11 -2.52 -0.56
C ILE A 47 -3.70 -3.51 -1.55
N TYR A 48 -3.39 -4.79 -1.36
CA TYR A 48 -3.86 -5.89 -2.19
C TYR A 48 -4.85 -6.74 -1.39
N ASN A 49 -6.08 -6.90 -1.89
CA ASN A 49 -7.08 -7.75 -1.27
C ASN A 49 -6.95 -9.19 -1.78
N LEU A 50 -6.74 -10.13 -0.85
CA LEU A 50 -6.52 -11.54 -1.18
C LEU A 50 -7.79 -12.28 -1.61
N GLY A 51 -8.97 -11.76 -1.30
CA GLY A 51 -10.26 -12.39 -1.63
C GLY A 51 -10.69 -12.13 -3.07
N ASP A 52 -10.92 -10.86 -3.40
CA ASP A 52 -11.38 -10.40 -4.72
C ASP A 52 -10.23 -10.10 -5.70
N LYS A 53 -8.98 -10.09 -5.23
CA LYS A 53 -7.77 -9.69 -5.97
C LYS A 53 -7.77 -8.22 -6.41
N SER A 54 -8.57 -7.37 -5.77
CA SER A 54 -8.56 -5.94 -6.01
C SER A 54 -7.30 -5.28 -5.44
N VAL A 55 -6.86 -4.21 -6.10
CA VAL A 55 -5.65 -3.47 -5.75
C VAL A 55 -6.02 -2.01 -5.57
N THR A 56 -5.65 -1.46 -4.41
CA THR A 56 -5.77 -0.03 -4.14
C THR A 56 -4.38 0.57 -4.06
N LEU A 57 -4.14 1.62 -4.86
CA LEU A 57 -2.86 2.33 -4.93
C LEU A 57 -3.01 3.73 -4.34
N TYR A 58 -2.20 4.04 -3.34
CA TYR A 58 -2.07 5.38 -2.78
C TYR A 58 -0.75 5.98 -3.25
N VAL A 59 -0.83 6.95 -4.17
CA VAL A 59 0.35 7.54 -4.82
C VAL A 59 0.45 9.00 -4.44
N TRP A 60 1.60 9.39 -3.91
CA TRP A 60 1.91 10.80 -3.61
C TRP A 60 3.38 11.10 -3.89
N HIS A 61 3.71 12.37 -4.08
CA HIS A 61 5.08 12.83 -4.19
C HIS A 61 5.49 13.61 -2.93
N GLU A 62 6.79 13.79 -2.73
CA GLU A 62 7.35 14.43 -1.52
C GLU A 62 6.79 15.82 -1.20
N ALA A 63 6.36 16.59 -2.22
CA ALA A 63 5.71 17.89 -2.00
C ALA A 63 4.26 17.82 -1.48
N ASN A 64 3.58 16.67 -1.58
CA ASN A 64 2.20 16.47 -1.10
C ASN A 64 2.16 15.82 0.29
N GLY A 65 3.16 15.02 0.63
CA GLY A 65 3.21 14.28 1.89
C GLY A 65 4.58 13.65 2.10
N GLY A 66 4.94 13.46 3.36
CA GLY A 66 6.18 12.79 3.70
C GLY A 66 6.05 11.27 3.59
N VAL A 67 7.12 10.59 3.97
CA VAL A 67 7.05 9.17 4.34
C VAL A 67 7.01 9.14 5.85
N THR A 68 5.85 9.40 6.49
CA THR A 68 5.68 9.31 7.94
C THR A 68 4.50 8.43 8.32
N ALA A 69 4.46 8.03 9.60
CA ALA A 69 3.39 7.20 10.14
C ALA A 69 2.00 7.77 9.84
N ASN A 70 1.85 9.11 9.82
CA ASN A 70 0.55 9.75 9.61
C ASN A 70 0.02 9.53 8.19
N GLU A 71 0.86 9.61 7.16
CA GLU A 71 0.46 9.35 5.77
C GLU A 71 -0.01 7.90 5.62
N PHE A 72 0.73 6.93 6.16
CA PHE A 72 0.32 5.52 6.15
C PHE A 72 -1.00 5.29 6.89
N ILE A 73 -1.17 5.92 8.07
CA ILE A 73 -2.41 5.83 8.83
C ILE A 73 -3.57 6.40 8.01
N SER A 74 -3.40 7.55 7.36
CA SER A 74 -4.46 8.14 6.55
C SER A 74 -4.89 7.23 5.39
N CYS A 75 -3.93 6.58 4.71
CA CYS A 75 -4.22 5.63 3.63
C CYS A 75 -4.97 4.40 4.14
N ILE A 76 -4.55 3.83 5.27
CA ILE A 76 -5.20 2.64 5.85
C ILE A 76 -6.62 2.99 6.37
N VAL A 77 -6.77 4.14 7.01
CA VAL A 77 -8.07 4.62 7.50
C VAL A 77 -9.02 4.87 6.33
N ASP A 78 -8.56 5.56 5.28
CA ASP A 78 -9.36 5.78 4.07
C ASP A 78 -9.79 4.46 3.42
N PHE A 79 -8.86 3.51 3.29
CA PHE A 79 -9.17 2.18 2.77
C PHE A 79 -10.30 1.50 3.54
N ILE A 80 -10.20 1.45 4.88
CA ILE A 80 -11.20 0.78 5.72
C ILE A 80 -12.52 1.55 5.73
N MET A 81 -12.48 2.88 5.67
CA MET A 81 -13.69 3.70 5.57
C MET A 81 -14.45 3.49 4.26
N ASN A 82 -13.73 3.19 3.17
CA ASN A 82 -14.31 2.92 1.85
C ASN A 82 -14.69 1.45 1.63
N LEU A 83 -14.46 0.55 2.60
CA LEU A 83 -14.94 -0.83 2.52
C LEU A 83 -16.47 -0.91 2.57
N ASN A 84 -17.01 -1.95 1.92
CA ASN A 84 -18.44 -2.28 1.94
C ASN A 84 -18.96 -2.43 3.37
N GLN A 85 -20.22 -2.02 3.60
CA GLN A 85 -20.86 -2.05 4.92
C GLN A 85 -21.02 -3.48 5.49
N ASP A 86 -20.92 -4.52 4.66
CA ASP A 86 -21.09 -5.92 5.06
C ASP A 86 -19.81 -6.57 5.61
N ALA A 87 -18.67 -5.87 5.60
CA ALA A 87 -17.44 -6.38 6.17
C ALA A 87 -17.59 -6.52 7.70
N GLU A 88 -17.39 -7.73 8.23
CA GLU A 88 -17.45 -8.01 9.68
C GLU A 88 -16.03 -8.04 10.28
N ARG A 89 -15.06 -8.52 9.50
CA ARG A 89 -13.65 -8.63 9.93
C ARG A 89 -12.69 -8.16 8.84
N VAL A 90 -11.70 -7.37 9.23
CA VAL A 90 -10.61 -6.92 8.37
C VAL A 90 -9.28 -7.40 8.95
N THR A 91 -8.54 -8.20 8.18
CA THR A 91 -7.20 -8.65 8.54
C THR A 91 -6.17 -7.92 7.69
N LEU A 92 -5.36 -7.07 8.34
CA LEU A 92 -4.25 -6.35 7.73
C LEU A 92 -2.96 -7.15 7.89
N ILE A 93 -2.40 -7.62 6.79
CA ILE A 93 -1.12 -8.35 6.77
C ILE A 93 -0.04 -7.42 6.27
N SER A 94 1.02 -7.24 7.06
CA SER A 94 2.14 -6.38 6.67
C SER A 94 3.48 -6.91 7.13
N ASP A 95 4.53 -6.27 6.64
CA ASP A 95 5.85 -6.41 7.24
C ASP A 95 5.86 -5.85 8.68
N GLY A 96 6.86 -6.24 9.47
CA GLY A 96 7.04 -5.81 10.85
C GLY A 96 7.67 -4.42 10.99
N CYS A 97 7.57 -3.53 9.99
CA CYS A 97 8.22 -2.23 10.04
C CYS A 97 7.58 -1.32 11.10
N ASN A 98 8.35 -1.00 12.15
CA ASN A 98 7.89 -0.17 13.28
C ASN A 98 7.44 1.23 12.85
N TYR A 99 8.04 1.77 11.80
CA TYR A 99 7.74 3.11 11.34
C TYR A 99 6.40 3.18 10.59
N GLN A 100 6.14 2.19 9.73
CA GLN A 100 4.99 2.16 8.84
C GLN A 100 3.78 1.48 9.50
N ASN A 101 3.97 0.24 9.94
CA ASN A 101 2.87 -0.67 10.24
C ASN A 101 2.75 -1.01 11.73
N ARG A 102 3.84 -0.90 12.49
CA ARG A 102 3.87 -1.24 13.92
C ARG A 102 4.13 -0.02 14.80
N ASN A 103 3.15 0.87 14.86
CA ASN A 103 3.20 2.08 15.69
C ASN A 103 1.91 2.29 16.53
N LYS A 104 2.03 3.04 17.63
CA LYS A 104 0.92 3.31 18.57
C LYS A 104 -0.19 4.18 17.97
N SER A 105 0.18 5.07 17.04
CA SER A 105 -0.74 5.98 16.37
C SER A 105 -1.71 5.19 15.48
N LEU A 106 -1.21 4.23 14.71
CA LEU A 106 -1.99 3.33 13.87
C LEU A 106 -2.89 2.43 14.71
N ALA A 107 -2.38 1.83 15.78
CA ALA A 107 -3.22 1.04 16.69
C ALA A 107 -4.37 1.86 17.29
N SER A 108 -4.12 3.14 17.61
CA SER A 108 -5.15 4.05 18.12
C SER A 108 -6.17 4.42 17.05
N ALA A 109 -5.72 4.71 15.83
CA ALA A 109 -6.58 5.02 14.70
C ALA A 109 -7.46 3.83 14.30
N LEU A 110 -6.89 2.63 14.20
CA LEU A 110 -7.65 1.41 13.90
C LEU A 110 -8.71 1.12 14.95
N ARG A 111 -8.42 1.35 16.23
CA ARG A 111 -9.43 1.20 17.28
C ARG A 111 -10.62 2.15 17.10
N LEU A 112 -10.36 3.39 16.66
CA LEU A 112 -11.41 4.36 16.37
C LEU A 112 -12.26 3.91 15.19
N VAL A 113 -11.61 3.52 14.08
CA VAL A 113 -12.28 3.06 12.86
C VAL A 113 -13.08 1.77 13.11
N SER A 114 -12.53 0.82 13.86
CA SER A 114 -13.22 -0.41 14.26
C SER A 114 -14.52 -0.11 14.98
N LYS A 115 -14.53 0.87 15.90
CA LYS A 115 -15.74 1.29 16.61
C LYS A 115 -16.74 2.00 15.70
N GLU A 116 -16.27 2.84 14.79
CA GLU A 116 -17.12 3.61 13.89
C GLU A 116 -17.82 2.74 12.84
N LYS A 117 -17.08 1.79 12.25
CA LYS A 117 -17.58 0.85 11.25
C LYS A 117 -18.18 -0.42 11.85
N ASN A 118 -18.01 -0.65 13.16
CA ASN A 118 -18.39 -1.88 13.85
C ASN A 118 -17.76 -3.14 13.22
N VAL A 119 -16.45 -3.07 12.95
CA VAL A 119 -15.65 -4.11 12.27
C VAL A 119 -14.54 -4.59 13.19
N ASP A 120 -14.30 -5.90 13.24
CA ASP A 120 -13.15 -6.47 13.95
C ASP A 120 -11.87 -6.33 13.09
N ILE A 121 -10.89 -5.57 13.58
CA ILE A 121 -9.65 -5.31 12.84
C ILE A 121 -8.51 -6.08 13.49
N GLU A 122 -7.91 -7.00 12.74
CA GLU A 122 -6.75 -7.77 13.14
C GLU A 122 -5.51 -7.32 12.36
N GLN A 123 -4.40 -7.09 13.08
CA GLN A 123 -3.10 -6.83 12.47
C GLN A 123 -2.21 -8.08 12.58
N LEU A 124 -1.73 -8.58 11.45
CA LEU A 124 -0.80 -9.69 11.36
C LEU A 124 0.53 -9.20 10.80
N PHE A 125 1.59 -9.35 11.60
CA PHE A 125 2.95 -9.00 11.20
C PHE A 125 3.69 -10.25 10.72
N LEU A 126 4.30 -10.17 9.54
CA LEU A 126 5.10 -11.27 9.01
C LEU A 126 6.43 -11.40 9.77
N CYS A 127 6.82 -12.64 10.06
CA CYS A 127 8.13 -12.96 10.62
C CYS A 127 9.23 -12.73 9.57
N LYS A 128 10.40 -12.26 10.03
CA LYS A 128 11.58 -12.09 9.17
C LYS A 128 11.91 -13.41 8.46
N GLY A 129 12.04 -13.38 7.13
CA GLY A 129 12.30 -14.57 6.29
C GLY A 129 11.06 -15.12 5.56
N HIS A 130 9.84 -14.67 5.92
CA HIS A 130 8.59 -14.97 5.20
C HIS A 130 8.01 -13.71 4.56
N THR A 131 8.87 -12.96 3.85
CA THR A 131 8.55 -11.64 3.30
C THR A 131 7.82 -11.67 1.95
N MET A 132 7.67 -12.84 1.32
CA MET A 132 6.97 -12.91 0.03
C MET A 132 5.49 -12.60 0.20
N MET A 133 5.09 -11.43 -0.29
CA MET A 133 3.72 -10.93 -0.27
C MET A 133 3.13 -10.90 -1.68
N GLU A 134 1.83 -11.15 -1.79
CA GLU A 134 1.11 -11.06 -3.07
C GLU A 134 1.19 -9.64 -3.63
N VAL A 135 1.33 -8.63 -2.76
CA VAL A 135 1.57 -7.25 -3.15
C VAL A 135 2.87 -7.06 -3.96
N ASP A 136 3.91 -7.88 -3.72
CA ASP A 136 5.16 -7.84 -4.49
C ASP A 136 4.93 -8.12 -5.98
N SER A 137 3.91 -8.93 -6.30
CA SER A 137 3.53 -9.22 -7.68
C SER A 137 2.91 -8.02 -8.39
N VAL A 138 2.23 -7.14 -7.63
CA VAL A 138 1.71 -5.86 -8.13
C VAL A 138 2.87 -4.94 -8.46
N HIS A 139 3.81 -4.75 -7.53
CA HIS A 139 4.99 -3.90 -7.76
C HIS A 139 5.80 -4.38 -8.95
N SER A 140 6.07 -5.69 -9.03
CA SER A 140 6.77 -6.26 -10.19
C SER A 140 6.02 -5.98 -11.50
N THR A 141 4.69 -6.05 -11.51
CA THR A 141 3.88 -5.70 -12.69
C THR A 141 4.03 -4.22 -13.03
N LEU A 142 3.87 -3.33 -12.05
CA LEU A 142 3.97 -1.89 -12.22
C LEU A 142 5.36 -1.44 -12.73
N GLU A 143 6.43 -2.02 -12.21
CA GLU A 143 7.80 -1.76 -12.66
C GLU A 143 8.00 -2.04 -14.16
N HIS A 144 7.31 -3.03 -14.73
CA HIS A 144 7.35 -3.29 -16.18
C HIS A 144 6.68 -2.19 -17.01
N TYR A 145 5.72 -1.46 -16.45
CA TYR A 145 5.04 -0.34 -17.10
C TYR A 145 5.78 1.00 -16.93
N PHE A 146 6.67 1.12 -15.94
CA PHE A 146 7.48 2.33 -15.65
C PHE A 146 8.67 2.49 -16.60
N LYS A 147 8.43 2.32 -17.91
CA LYS A 147 9.44 2.54 -18.95
C LYS A 147 9.64 4.04 -19.22
N PRO A 148 10.89 4.54 -19.20
CA PRO A 148 11.22 5.90 -19.61
C PRO A 148 10.78 6.20 -21.07
N PRO A 149 10.47 7.47 -21.41
CA PRO A 149 10.54 8.64 -20.55
C PRO A 149 9.27 8.84 -19.68
N LEU A 150 9.48 9.29 -18.44
CA LEU A 150 8.46 9.77 -17.52
C LEU A 150 8.87 11.18 -17.07
N TYR A 151 8.10 12.19 -17.47
CA TYR A 151 8.42 13.60 -17.24
C TYR A 151 7.75 14.16 -15.99
N SER A 152 6.58 13.62 -15.64
CA SER A 152 5.78 14.08 -14.50
C SER A 152 5.33 12.93 -13.61
N PRO A 153 5.03 13.17 -12.32
CA PRO A 153 4.43 12.15 -11.47
C PRO A 153 3.09 11.63 -12.00
N SER A 154 2.36 12.46 -12.74
CA SER A 154 1.11 12.05 -13.41
C SER A 154 1.31 10.97 -14.48
N ASP A 155 2.52 10.88 -15.06
CA ASP A 155 2.85 9.82 -16.01
C ASP A 155 2.88 8.45 -15.31
N TYR A 156 3.39 8.39 -14.07
CA TYR A 156 3.33 7.16 -13.26
C TYR A 156 1.89 6.73 -13.02
N ILE A 157 1.02 7.67 -12.62
CA ILE A 157 -0.41 7.38 -12.38
C ILE A 157 -1.07 6.87 -13.67
N THR A 158 -0.75 7.47 -14.81
CA THR A 158 -1.28 7.04 -16.11
C THR A 158 -0.84 5.62 -16.45
N ARG A 159 0.43 5.26 -16.18
CA ARG A 159 0.95 3.91 -16.40
C ARG A 159 0.37 2.89 -15.42
N MET A 160 0.18 3.26 -14.15
CA MET A 160 -0.46 2.39 -13.15
C MET A 160 -1.90 2.05 -13.53
N ARG A 161 -2.64 2.97 -14.15
CA ARG A 161 -4.01 2.72 -14.65
C ARG A 161 -4.07 1.83 -15.88
N MET A 162 -2.97 1.65 -16.59
CA MET A 162 -2.89 0.78 -17.77
C MET A 162 -2.58 -0.68 -17.41
N ALA A 163 -1.99 -0.91 -16.23
CA ALA A 163 -1.65 -2.23 -15.72
C ALA A 163 -2.91 -2.99 -15.26
#